data_AF-A0A975KIE2-F1
#
_entry.id   AF-A0A975KIE2-F1
#
_cell.length_a   1.000
_cell.length_b   1.000
_cell.length_c   1.000
_cell.angle_alpha   90.00
_cell.angle_beta   90.00
_cell.angle_gamma   90.00
#
_symmetry.space_group_name_H-M   'P 1'
#
loop_
_entity.id
_entity.type
_entity.pdbx_description
1 polymer ?
#
loop_
_entity_poly.entity_id
_entity_poly.type
_entity_poly.pdbx_seq_one_letter_code
_entity_poly.pdbx_strand_id
1 'polypeptide(L)'
;MILQLFKYFARYPKKQGVLSMFINGESPYTEYAELLEYVNHLPDPLLPDIGSFVFGQSYDDVKKRVDCITGSYLFIDFGEFTSNRDSHNSISDVQKLAVTIAMKVPDNADIMEVCIASDKTLFQLASCRKKLIEDSEQKLLPWGGTITDQQDIVPFVSPEFKSIGWTLMLTSETPDLFNVKASFMQ
;
A
#
# COMPACT_ATOMS: atom_id res chain seq x y z
N MET A 1 -4.02 3.31 12.80
CA MET A 1 -3.27 2.29 12.03
C MET A 1 -3.57 2.35 10.53
N ILE A 2 -4.79 2.10 10.05
CA ILE A 2 -5.11 2.11 8.60
C ILE A 2 -4.80 3.46 7.93
N LEU A 3 -5.21 4.58 8.54
CA LEU A 3 -4.86 5.91 8.00
C LEU A 3 -3.35 6.21 8.05
N GLN A 4 -2.60 5.57 8.95
CA GLN A 4 -1.14 5.69 8.98
C GLN A 4 -0.50 4.92 7.83
N LEU A 5 -1.03 3.74 7.47
CA LEU A 5 -0.65 3.03 6.24
C LEU A 5 -0.92 3.90 5.01
N PHE A 6 -2.11 4.49 4.93
CA PHE A 6 -2.45 5.42 3.85
C PHE A 6 -1.43 6.55 3.76
N LYS A 7 -1.18 7.27 4.87
CA LYS A 7 -0.20 8.38 4.92
C LYS A 7 1.19 7.92 4.49
N TYR A 8 1.65 6.76 4.97
CA TYR A 8 2.95 6.21 4.62
C TYR A 8 3.11 5.96 3.11
N PHE A 9 2.13 5.29 2.49
CA PHE A 9 2.17 4.92 1.08
C PHE A 9 1.80 6.06 0.14
N ALA A 10 1.03 7.06 0.60
CA ALA A 10 0.73 8.27 -0.15
C ALA A 10 1.99 9.08 -0.53
N ARG A 11 3.12 8.88 0.16
CA ARG A 11 4.41 9.49 -0.17
C ARG A 11 5.05 8.94 -1.45
N TYR A 12 4.59 7.79 -1.95
CA TYR A 12 5.23 7.09 -3.06
C TYR A 12 4.81 7.61 -4.44
N PRO A 13 3.50 7.60 -4.79
CA PRO A 13 3.05 8.05 -6.12
C PRO A 13 2.95 9.57 -6.19
N LYS A 14 2.74 10.09 -7.41
CA LYS A 14 2.48 11.52 -7.63
C LYS A 14 1.34 12.03 -6.75
N LYS A 15 1.53 13.21 -6.16
CA LYS A 15 0.54 13.89 -5.30
C LYS A 15 -0.85 13.97 -5.95
N GLN A 16 -0.94 14.31 -7.24
CA GLN A 16 -2.21 14.37 -7.96
C GLN A 16 -2.93 13.01 -8.03
N GLY A 17 -2.14 11.92 -8.13
CA GLY A 17 -2.63 10.56 -8.07
C GLY A 17 -3.24 10.18 -6.72
N VAL A 18 -2.70 10.73 -5.63
CA VAL A 18 -3.27 10.57 -4.27
C VAL A 18 -4.51 11.44 -4.10
N LEU A 19 -4.43 12.73 -4.48
CA LEU A 19 -5.55 13.67 -4.37
C LEU A 19 -6.80 13.20 -5.11
N SER A 20 -6.64 12.53 -6.25
CA SER A 20 -7.77 11.98 -7.00
C SER A 20 -8.53 10.84 -6.29
N MET A 21 -8.06 10.35 -5.12
CA MET A 21 -8.85 9.47 -4.25
C MET A 21 -9.92 10.21 -3.45
N PHE A 22 -9.79 11.53 -3.26
CA PHE A 22 -10.70 12.37 -2.48
C PHE A 22 -11.89 12.85 -3.33
N ILE A 23 -12.64 11.90 -3.88
CA ILE A 23 -13.67 12.14 -4.91
C ILE A 23 -14.82 13.06 -4.47
N ASN A 24 -15.13 13.10 -3.18
CA ASN A 24 -16.24 13.90 -2.65
C ASN A 24 -15.87 15.36 -2.44
N GLY A 25 -14.56 15.69 -2.40
CA GLY A 25 -14.08 17.02 -2.03
C GLY A 25 -14.24 17.37 -0.54
N GLU A 26 -15.34 16.95 0.09
CA GLU A 26 -15.65 17.15 1.50
C GLU A 26 -16.31 15.91 2.14
N SER A 27 -16.34 15.87 3.47
CA SER A 27 -16.87 14.74 4.25
C SER A 27 -17.27 15.20 5.65
N PRO A 28 -18.28 14.57 6.28
CA PRO A 28 -18.60 14.81 7.70
C PRO A 28 -17.52 14.31 8.67
N TYR A 29 -16.60 13.45 8.22
CA TYR A 29 -15.49 12.97 9.05
C TYR A 29 -14.36 13.99 9.06
N THR A 30 -13.98 14.49 10.23
CA THR A 30 -12.89 15.46 10.40
C THR A 30 -11.56 14.93 9.83
N GLU A 31 -11.32 13.62 9.98
CA GLU A 31 -10.13 12.93 9.49
C GLU A 31 -9.96 13.04 7.97
N TYR A 32 -11.05 13.20 7.21
CA TYR A 32 -11.00 13.38 5.77
C TYR A 32 -10.30 14.70 5.40
N ALA A 33 -10.68 15.80 6.06
CA ALA A 33 -10.07 17.10 5.85
C ALA A 33 -8.59 17.10 6.30
N GLU A 34 -8.29 16.44 7.42
CA GLU A 34 -6.91 16.27 7.90
C GLU A 34 -6.04 15.47 6.93
N LEU A 35 -6.59 14.43 6.31
CA LEU A 35 -5.88 13.64 5.29
C LEU A 35 -5.67 14.44 4.02
N LEU A 36 -6.67 15.19 3.57
CA LEU A 36 -6.54 16.04 2.39
C LEU A 36 -5.45 17.10 2.61
N GLU A 37 -5.45 17.74 3.78
CA GLU A 37 -4.43 18.71 4.16
C GLU A 37 -3.04 18.09 4.23
N TYR A 38 -2.92 16.90 4.81
CA TYR A 38 -1.68 16.13 4.82
C TYR A 38 -1.16 15.88 3.39
N VAL A 39 -2.03 15.44 2.46
CA VAL A 39 -1.64 15.15 1.08
C VAL A 39 -1.20 16.40 0.34
N ASN A 40 -1.87 17.54 0.56
CA ASN A 40 -1.46 18.82 -0.02
C ASN A 40 -0.04 19.22 0.40
N HIS A 41 0.34 18.92 1.64
CA HIS A 41 1.65 19.21 2.23
C HIS A 41 2.72 18.14 1.98
N LEU A 42 2.42 17.07 1.25
CA LEU A 42 3.42 16.06 0.92
C LEU A 42 4.59 16.67 0.12
N PRO A 43 5.84 16.25 0.38
CA PRO A 43 6.99 16.61 -0.44
C PRO A 43 6.91 15.95 -1.82
N ASP A 44 7.98 16.05 -2.60
CA ASP A 44 8.11 15.32 -3.86
C ASP A 44 7.96 13.81 -3.64
N PRO A 45 7.31 13.10 -4.59
CA PRO A 45 7.01 11.68 -4.44
C PRO A 45 8.29 10.84 -4.43
N LEU A 46 8.32 9.80 -3.59
CA LEU A 46 9.45 8.86 -3.50
C LEU A 46 9.64 8.05 -4.80
N LEU A 47 8.54 7.77 -5.52
CA LEU A 47 8.54 7.09 -6.81
C LEU A 47 7.72 7.90 -7.83
N PRO A 48 8.33 8.96 -8.42
CA PRO A 48 7.62 9.91 -9.29
C PRO A 48 7.02 9.27 -10.55
N ASP A 49 7.50 8.10 -10.97
CA ASP A 49 6.98 7.38 -12.14
C ASP A 49 5.68 6.62 -11.87
N ILE A 50 5.17 6.62 -10.63
CA ILE A 50 3.87 6.06 -10.29
C ILE A 50 2.82 7.17 -10.31
N GLY A 51 1.92 7.10 -11.28
CA GLY A 51 0.95 8.17 -11.56
C GLY A 51 -0.21 8.24 -10.57
N SER A 52 -0.72 7.08 -10.13
CA SER A 52 -1.95 7.00 -9.34
C SER A 52 -1.80 6.19 -8.06
N PHE A 53 -2.71 6.44 -7.11
CA PHE A 53 -2.83 5.69 -5.87
C PHE A 53 -4.18 4.99 -5.76
N VAL A 54 -4.13 3.75 -5.26
CA VAL A 54 -5.28 2.91 -4.93
C VAL A 54 -5.04 2.33 -3.55
N PHE A 55 -6.03 2.43 -2.67
CA PHE A 55 -5.91 2.01 -1.28
C PHE A 55 -7.27 1.48 -0.82
N GLY A 56 -7.31 0.23 -0.38
CA GLY A 56 -8.55 -0.42 0.03
C GLY A 56 -8.51 -1.94 -0.11
N GLN A 57 -9.50 -2.60 0.47
CA GLN A 57 -9.67 -4.06 0.44
C GLN A 57 -10.93 -4.50 -0.36
N SER A 58 -11.83 -3.56 -0.64
CA SER A 58 -13.10 -3.82 -1.34
C SER A 58 -12.84 -3.96 -2.84
N TYR A 59 -13.06 -5.16 -3.38
CA TYR A 59 -12.88 -5.41 -4.80
C TYR A 59 -13.66 -4.41 -5.68
N ASP A 60 -14.92 -4.14 -5.37
CA ASP A 60 -15.77 -3.24 -6.16
C ASP A 60 -15.26 -1.80 -6.14
N ASP A 61 -14.83 -1.30 -4.99
CA ASP A 61 -14.35 0.08 -4.86
C ASP A 61 -12.95 0.24 -5.48
N VAL A 62 -12.09 -0.76 -5.30
CA VAL A 62 -10.79 -0.85 -5.98
C VAL A 62 -10.99 -0.90 -7.49
N LYS A 63 -11.93 -1.70 -7.99
CA LYS A 63 -12.24 -1.79 -9.42
C LYS A 63 -12.68 -0.46 -9.99
N LYS A 64 -13.68 0.18 -9.37
CA LYS A 64 -14.17 1.51 -9.79
C LYS A 64 -13.03 2.52 -9.87
N ARG A 65 -12.13 2.50 -8.88
CA ARG A 65 -10.97 3.39 -8.86
C ARG A 65 -10.00 3.08 -9.99
N VAL A 66 -9.63 1.82 -10.19
CA VAL A 66 -8.69 1.40 -11.24
C VAL A 66 -9.24 1.69 -12.63
N ASP A 67 -10.55 1.59 -12.84
CA ASP A 67 -11.19 1.92 -14.12
C ASP A 67 -11.10 3.42 -14.49
N CYS A 68 -10.87 4.31 -13.52
CA CYS A 68 -10.62 5.74 -13.74
C CYS A 68 -9.13 6.11 -13.89
N ILE A 69 -8.21 5.14 -13.79
CA ILE A 69 -6.78 5.38 -13.84
C ILE A 69 -6.22 5.12 -15.24
N THR A 70 -5.22 5.92 -15.63
CA THR A 70 -4.34 5.64 -16.76
C THR A 70 -2.89 5.48 -16.27
N GLY A 71 -2.09 4.69 -17.02
CA GLY A 71 -0.69 4.47 -16.69
C GLY A 71 -0.48 3.59 -15.44
N SER A 72 0.58 3.89 -14.68
CA SER A 72 1.02 3.15 -13.51
C SER A 72 0.29 3.59 -12.23
N TYR A 73 0.08 2.64 -11.32
CA TYR A 73 -0.50 2.90 -10.01
C TYR A 73 0.12 2.01 -8.93
N LEU A 74 0.15 2.56 -7.71
CA LEU A 74 0.43 1.82 -6.49
C LEU A 74 -0.90 1.42 -5.86
N PHE A 75 -1.09 0.13 -5.61
CA PHE A 75 -2.23 -0.44 -4.93
C PHE A 75 -1.81 -1.10 -3.62
N ILE A 76 -2.44 -0.68 -2.52
CA ILE A 76 -2.21 -1.23 -1.18
C ILE A 76 -3.47 -1.93 -0.68
N ASP A 77 -3.35 -3.22 -0.44
CA ASP A 77 -4.36 -4.06 0.19
C ASP A 77 -3.91 -4.45 1.60
N PHE A 78 -4.59 -3.91 2.60
CA PHE A 78 -4.34 -4.16 4.02
C PHE A 78 -5.19 -5.35 4.48
N GLY A 79 -4.69 -6.56 4.21
CA GLY A 79 -5.48 -7.78 4.28
C GLY A 79 -5.80 -8.29 5.68
N GLU A 80 -4.80 -8.64 6.48
CA GLU A 80 -5.01 -9.47 7.66
C GLU A 80 -4.14 -9.05 8.84
N PHE A 81 -4.73 -9.10 10.04
CA PHE A 81 -4.03 -9.06 11.31
C PHE A 81 -4.26 -10.38 12.05
N THR A 82 -3.19 -10.95 12.58
CA THR A 82 -3.25 -12.14 13.43
C THR A 82 -2.56 -11.85 14.74
N SER A 83 -3.25 -12.06 15.85
CA SER A 83 -2.71 -11.84 17.19
C SER A 83 -2.48 -13.17 17.88
N ASN A 84 -1.32 -13.34 18.50
CA ASN A 84 -1.02 -14.48 19.37
C ASN A 84 -0.67 -14.00 20.77
N ARG A 85 -1.02 -14.80 21.79
CA ARG A 85 -0.66 -14.57 23.19
C ARG A 85 0.03 -15.82 23.74
N ASP A 86 1.27 -15.67 24.21
CA ASP A 86 2.03 -16.78 24.78
C ASP A 86 1.65 -17.07 26.24
N SER A 87 2.24 -18.13 26.81
CA SER A 87 2.05 -18.51 28.22
C SER A 87 2.60 -17.50 29.24
N HIS A 88 3.44 -16.57 28.80
CA HIS A 88 3.99 -15.47 29.61
C HIS A 88 3.18 -14.18 29.45
N ASN A 89 2.00 -14.25 28.83
CA ASN A 89 1.17 -13.09 28.54
C ASN A 89 1.88 -12.08 27.62
N SER A 90 2.83 -12.47 26.79
CA SER A 90 3.34 -11.65 25.68
C SER A 90 2.36 -11.67 24.52
N ILE A 91 2.11 -10.52 23.91
CA ILE A 91 1.25 -10.40 22.72
C ILE A 91 2.15 -10.10 21.53
N SER A 92 1.95 -10.84 20.46
CA SER A 92 2.58 -10.60 19.16
C SER A 92 1.50 -10.45 18.11
N ASP A 93 1.51 -9.32 17.41
CA ASP A 93 0.59 -9.05 16.31
C ASP A 93 1.34 -9.11 14.99
N VAL A 94 0.79 -9.88 14.06
CA VAL A 94 1.30 -10.07 12.71
C VAL A 94 0.37 -9.36 11.76
N GLN A 95 0.91 -8.46 10.95
CA GLN A 95 0.19 -7.80 9.87
C GLN A 95 0.67 -8.33 8.52
N LYS A 96 -0.27 -8.72 7.66
CA LYS A 96 0.01 -9.00 6.24
C LYS A 96 -0.46 -7.86 5.37
N LEU A 97 0.39 -7.46 4.43
CA LEU A 97 0.13 -6.38 3.49
C LEU A 97 0.52 -6.81 2.08
N ALA A 98 -0.35 -6.55 1.10
CA ALA A 98 0.01 -6.69 -0.30
C ALA A 98 0.28 -5.30 -0.91
N VAL A 99 1.50 -5.11 -1.40
CA VAL A 99 1.94 -3.88 -2.08
C VAL A 99 2.08 -4.18 -3.55
N THR A 100 1.16 -3.66 -4.36
CA THR A 100 1.11 -3.92 -5.80
C THR A 100 1.49 -2.68 -6.58
N ILE A 101 2.42 -2.81 -7.53
CA ILE A 101 2.63 -1.79 -8.56
C ILE A 101 2.25 -2.40 -9.89
N ALA A 102 1.31 -1.75 -10.58
CA ALA A 102 0.76 -2.23 -11.84
C ALA A 102 0.53 -1.08 -12.81
N MET A 103 0.36 -1.44 -14.08
CA MET A 103 0.14 -0.51 -15.18
C MET A 103 -1.06 -0.97 -16.01
N LYS A 104 -1.94 -0.02 -16.35
CA LYS A 104 -3.00 -0.24 -17.34
C LYS A 104 -2.37 -0.57 -18.69
N VAL A 105 -2.81 -1.67 -19.29
CA VAL A 105 -2.37 -2.10 -20.62
C VAL A 105 -3.54 -1.95 -21.60
N PRO A 106 -3.32 -1.35 -22.79
CA PRO A 106 -4.33 -1.28 -23.84
C PRO A 106 -4.80 -2.68 -24.29
N ASP A 107 -6.06 -2.79 -24.72
CA ASP A 107 -6.64 -4.06 -25.18
C ASP A 107 -5.94 -4.63 -26.42
N ASN A 108 -5.22 -3.80 -27.18
CA ASN A 108 -4.49 -4.16 -28.39
C ASN A 108 -2.97 -4.32 -28.17
N ALA A 109 -2.49 -4.31 -26.92
CA ALA A 109 -1.07 -4.43 -26.63
C ALA A 109 -0.54 -5.81 -27.03
N ASP A 110 0.64 -5.83 -27.66
CA ASP A 110 1.32 -7.08 -27.98
C ASP A 110 2.10 -7.65 -26.77
N ILE A 111 2.64 -8.87 -26.95
CA ILE A 111 3.37 -9.56 -25.89
C ILE A 111 4.60 -8.77 -25.41
N MET A 112 5.25 -8.01 -26.28
CA MET A 112 6.44 -7.24 -25.94
C MET A 112 6.07 -5.98 -25.15
N GLU A 113 4.98 -5.30 -25.50
CA GLU A 113 4.44 -4.19 -24.72
C GLU A 113 4.04 -4.63 -23.32
N VAL A 114 3.40 -5.81 -23.20
CA VAL A 114 3.06 -6.45 -21.93
C VAL A 114 4.33 -6.76 -21.10
N CYS A 115 5.36 -7.34 -21.73
CA CYS A 115 6.64 -7.59 -21.07
C CYS A 115 7.34 -6.31 -20.61
N ILE A 116 7.32 -5.24 -21.41
CA ILE A 116 7.90 -3.94 -21.03
C ILE A 116 7.14 -3.33 -19.84
N ALA A 117 5.81 -3.39 -19.83
CA ALA A 117 5.01 -2.92 -18.71
C ALA A 117 5.29 -3.74 -17.43
N SER A 118 5.44 -5.06 -17.57
CA SER A 118 5.82 -5.96 -16.47
C SER A 118 7.21 -5.64 -15.91
N ASP A 119 8.21 -5.44 -16.77
CA ASP A 119 9.58 -5.11 -16.35
C ASP A 119 9.65 -3.75 -15.62
N LYS A 120 8.98 -2.73 -16.17
CA LYS A 120 8.89 -1.40 -15.55
C LYS A 120 8.27 -1.46 -14.16
N THR A 121 7.16 -2.18 -14.01
CA THR A 121 6.44 -2.29 -12.74
C THR A 121 7.23 -3.13 -11.73
N LEU A 122 7.95 -4.17 -12.16
CA LEU A 122 8.86 -4.93 -11.29
C LEU A 122 10.01 -4.05 -10.76
N PHE A 123 10.63 -3.24 -11.62
CA PHE A 123 11.69 -2.31 -11.22
C PHE A 123 11.20 -1.28 -10.20
N GLN A 124 10.00 -0.73 -10.40
CA GLN A 124 9.35 0.17 -9.46
C GLN A 124 9.03 -0.52 -8.13
N LEU A 125 8.53 -1.77 -8.17
CA LEU A 125 8.28 -2.56 -6.97
C LEU A 125 9.56 -2.89 -6.21
N ALA A 126 10.65 -3.21 -6.89
CA ALA A 126 11.96 -3.42 -6.26
C ALA A 126 12.44 -2.14 -5.54
N SER A 127 12.23 -0.98 -6.14
CA SER A 127 12.54 0.33 -5.52
C SER A 127 11.65 0.61 -4.30
N CYS A 128 10.36 0.32 -4.39
CA CYS A 128 9.42 0.41 -3.28
C CYS A 128 9.83 -0.52 -2.12
N ARG A 129 10.15 -1.79 -2.43
CA ARG A 129 10.64 -2.79 -1.49
C ARG A 129 11.89 -2.30 -0.76
N LYS A 130 12.89 -1.80 -1.49
CA LYS A 130 14.13 -1.29 -0.90
C LYS A 130 13.81 -0.22 0.16
N LYS A 131 12.95 0.75 -0.16
CA LYS A 131 12.57 1.80 0.77
C LYS A 131 11.80 1.28 1.99
N LEU A 132 10.90 0.31 1.81
CA LEU A 132 10.19 -0.35 2.89
C LEU A 132 11.14 -1.04 3.88
N ILE A 133 12.14 -1.76 3.37
CA ILE A 133 13.14 -2.43 4.22
C ILE A 133 14.01 -1.40 4.93
N GLU A 134 14.47 -0.35 4.24
CA GLU A 134 15.22 0.75 4.87
C GLU A 134 14.42 1.40 6.01
N ASP A 135 13.14 1.71 5.79
CA ASP A 135 12.27 2.30 6.82
C ASP A 135 11.99 1.31 7.97
N SER A 136 11.92 0.00 7.70
CA SER A 136 11.82 -1.06 8.73
C SER A 136 13.05 -1.08 9.63
N GLU A 137 14.25 -1.17 9.04
CA GLU A 137 15.53 -1.21 9.77
C GLU A 137 15.75 0.05 10.62
N GLN A 138 15.33 1.21 10.11
CA GLN A 138 15.42 2.48 10.81
C GLN A 138 14.29 2.71 11.82
N LYS A 139 13.37 1.75 11.99
CA LYS A 139 12.20 1.85 12.88
C LYS A 139 11.31 3.06 12.57
N LEU A 140 11.15 3.36 11.27
CA LEU A 140 10.36 4.47 10.74
C LEU A 140 8.96 4.04 10.27
N LEU A 141 8.63 2.76 10.30
CA LEU A 141 7.30 2.27 9.95
C LEU A 141 6.27 2.77 10.98
N PRO A 142 5.17 3.41 10.54
CA PRO A 142 4.24 4.07 11.46
C PRO A 142 3.28 3.10 12.17
N TRP A 143 3.23 1.84 11.75
CA TRP A 143 2.60 0.75 12.51
C TRP A 143 3.58 0.04 13.46
N GLY A 144 4.81 0.55 13.56
CA GLY A 144 5.88 -0.11 14.30
C GLY A 144 6.26 -1.46 13.71
N GLY A 145 7.02 -2.23 14.49
CA GLY A 145 7.40 -3.59 14.12
C GLY A 145 8.55 -3.66 13.12
N THR A 146 8.82 -4.88 12.67
CA THR A 146 9.86 -5.21 11.71
C THR A 146 9.25 -6.03 10.57
N ILE A 147 9.54 -5.66 9.33
CA ILE A 147 9.22 -6.48 8.17
C ILE A 147 10.07 -7.75 8.23
N THR A 148 9.43 -8.91 8.07
CA THR A 148 10.12 -10.20 8.12
C THR A 148 11.08 -10.38 6.94
N ASP A 149 12.14 -11.18 7.14
CA ASP A 149 13.12 -11.48 6.09
C ASP A 149 12.50 -12.18 4.88
N GLN A 150 11.52 -13.05 5.13
CA GLN A 150 10.80 -13.75 4.08
C GLN A 150 9.71 -12.85 3.48
N GLN A 151 9.82 -12.60 2.18
CA GLN A 151 8.90 -11.79 1.39
C GLN A 151 8.76 -12.43 0.01
N ASP A 152 7.54 -12.45 -0.51
CA ASP A 152 7.26 -12.99 -1.83
C ASP A 152 6.95 -11.87 -2.82
N ILE A 153 7.50 -11.97 -4.02
CA ILE A 153 7.12 -11.12 -5.16
C ILE A 153 6.42 -12.02 -6.18
N VAL A 154 5.15 -11.73 -6.45
CA VAL A 154 4.31 -12.54 -7.35
C VAL A 154 3.77 -11.68 -8.49
N PRO A 155 3.57 -12.25 -9.69
CA PRO A 155 2.95 -11.52 -10.79
C PRO A 155 1.54 -11.06 -10.41
N PHE A 156 1.21 -9.82 -10.77
CA PHE A 156 -0.14 -9.28 -10.72
C PHE A 156 -0.70 -9.22 -12.15
N VAL A 157 -1.52 -10.20 -12.49
CA VAL A 157 -2.23 -10.24 -13.77
C VAL A 157 -3.72 -10.28 -13.45
N SER A 158 -4.40 -9.15 -13.62
CA SER A 158 -5.85 -9.06 -13.42
C SER A 158 -6.53 -8.61 -14.70
N PRO A 159 -7.17 -9.55 -15.43
CA PRO A 159 -7.99 -9.22 -16.58
C PRO A 159 -9.10 -8.21 -16.25
N GLU A 160 -9.66 -8.29 -15.05
CA GLU A 160 -10.75 -7.43 -14.58
C GLU A 160 -10.32 -5.97 -14.41
N PHE A 161 -9.04 -5.76 -14.11
CA PHE A 161 -8.40 -4.45 -14.02
C PHE A 161 -7.69 -4.03 -15.30
N LYS A 162 -7.57 -4.91 -16.31
CA LYS A 162 -6.79 -4.68 -17.53
C LYS A 162 -5.38 -4.16 -17.22
N SER A 163 -4.75 -4.79 -16.25
CA SER A 163 -3.47 -4.33 -15.71
C SER A 163 -2.48 -5.47 -15.57
N ILE A 164 -1.21 -5.15 -15.80
CA ILE A 164 -0.09 -6.02 -15.50
C ILE A 164 0.83 -5.37 -14.48
N GLY A 165 1.38 -6.16 -13.58
CA GLY A 165 2.25 -5.67 -12.54
C GLY A 165 2.83 -6.77 -11.69
N TRP A 166 3.25 -6.38 -10.49
CA TRP A 166 3.80 -7.27 -9.49
C TRP A 166 3.30 -6.87 -8.10
N THR A 167 3.13 -7.87 -7.24
CA THR A 167 2.71 -7.71 -5.85
C THR A 167 3.82 -8.22 -4.94
N LEU A 168 4.23 -7.37 -3.99
CA LEU A 168 5.08 -7.71 -2.87
C LEU A 168 4.18 -8.07 -1.68
N MET A 169 4.27 -9.31 -1.23
CA MET A 169 3.60 -9.81 -0.03
C MET A 169 4.53 -9.58 1.17
N LEU A 170 4.11 -8.70 2.08
CA LEU A 170 4.85 -8.34 3.28
C LEU A 170 4.18 -8.92 4.50
N THR A 171 5.00 -9.38 5.44
CA THR A 171 4.60 -9.66 6.80
C THR A 171 5.38 -8.74 7.74
N SER A 172 4.70 -8.13 8.69
CA SER A 172 5.28 -7.28 9.72
C SER A 172 4.87 -7.80 11.08
N GLU A 173 5.82 -7.93 12.00
CA GLU A 173 5.56 -8.35 13.38
C GLU A 173 5.75 -7.18 14.33
N THR A 174 4.73 -6.91 15.14
CA THR A 174 4.72 -5.83 16.14
C THR A 174 4.19 -6.35 17.47
N PRO A 175 4.92 -6.17 18.58
CA PRO A 175 4.39 -6.51 19.91
C PRO A 175 3.23 -5.59 20.31
N ASP A 176 2.12 -6.17 20.75
CA ASP A 176 0.93 -5.49 21.30
C ASP A 176 0.49 -4.24 20.49
N LEU A 177 0.42 -4.38 19.16
CA LEU A 177 0.06 -3.34 18.19
C LEU A 177 -1.27 -2.65 18.53
N PHE A 178 -2.22 -3.43 19.06
CA PHE A 178 -3.56 -2.94 19.44
C PHE A 178 -3.65 -2.46 20.89
N ASN A 179 -2.53 -2.41 21.61
CA ASN A 179 -2.44 -1.94 22.99
C ASN A 179 -3.42 -2.67 23.94
N VAL A 180 -3.55 -3.98 23.75
CA VAL A 180 -4.48 -4.82 24.51
C VAL A 180 -4.04 -4.90 25.97
N LYS A 181 -2.73 -4.93 26.27
CA LYS A 181 -2.27 -5.07 27.66
C LYS A 181 -2.63 -3.89 28.55
N ALA A 182 -2.64 -2.68 28.01
CA ALA A 182 -3.01 -1.49 28.77
C ALA A 182 -4.45 -1.57 29.30
N SER A 183 -5.33 -2.33 28.63
CA SER A 183 -6.72 -2.52 29.07
C SER A 183 -6.87 -3.39 30.32
N PHE A 184 -5.86 -4.21 30.67
CA PHE A 184 -5.88 -5.07 31.86
C PHE A 184 -5.32 -4.40 33.12
N MET A 185 -4.77 -3.19 33.00
CA MET A 185 -4.21 -2.42 34.13
C MET A 185 -5.23 -1.43 34.72
N GLN A 186 -6.52 -1.62 34.45
CA GLN A 186 -7.62 -0.86 35.04
C GLN A 186 -8.13 -1.49 36.34
#